data_AF-A0A4D4LBW8-F1
#
_entry.id   AF-A0A4D4LBW8-F1
#
_cell.length_a   1.000
_cell.length_b   1.000
_cell.length_c   1.000
_cell.angle_alpha   90.00
_cell.angle_beta   90.00
_cell.angle_gamma   90.00
#
_symmetry.space_group_name_H-M   'P 1'
#
loop_
_entity.id
_entity.type
_entity.pdbx_description
1 polymer ?
#
loop_
_entity_poly.entity_id
_entity_poly.type
_entity_poly.pdbx_seq_one_letter_code
_entity_poly.pdbx_strand_id
1 'polypeptide(L)'
;MGCTLPQLAVAFTVAHPAVTSAIIGPRTMRQLEDLLKGAALTLDDATLDRIDEIVPPGVNRYNPSTSFPARSLTDTALRRRPLAERAAA
;
A
#
# COMPACT_ATOMS: atom_id res chain seq x y z
N MET A 1 -2.48 9.33 -17.35
CA MET A 1 -2.48 7.93 -16.84
C MET A 1 -3.90 7.40 -16.82
N GLY A 2 -4.19 6.32 -17.56
CA GLY A 2 -5.51 5.67 -17.59
C GLY A 2 -5.66 4.60 -16.51
N CYS A 3 -5.12 4.82 -15.31
CA CYS A 3 -5.09 3.84 -14.23
C CYS A 3 -5.63 4.41 -12.92
N THR A 4 -5.98 3.53 -11.99
CA THR A 4 -6.44 3.89 -10.65
C THR A 4 -5.26 4.17 -9.72
N LEU A 5 -5.49 4.90 -8.62
CA LEU A 5 -4.44 5.17 -7.62
C LEU A 5 -3.81 3.89 -7.03
N PRO A 6 -4.56 2.81 -6.71
CA PRO A 6 -3.95 1.57 -6.26
C PRO A 6 -3.06 0.91 -7.33
N GLN A 7 -3.44 0.98 -8.61
CA GLN A 7 -2.61 0.47 -9.71
C GLN A 7 -1.33 1.28 -9.86
N LEU A 8 -1.42 2.63 -9.78
CA LEU A 8 -0.26 3.52 -9.78
C LEU A 8 0.71 3.18 -8.65
N ALA A 9 0.20 2.91 -7.44
CA ALA A 9 1.03 2.57 -6.28
C ALA A 9 1.81 1.26 -6.49
N VAL A 10 1.18 0.24 -7.09
CA VAL A 10 1.86 -1.02 -7.45
C VAL A 10 2.95 -0.75 -8.49
N ALA A 11 2.62 -0.04 -9.58
CA ALA A 11 3.55 0.27 -10.66
C ALA A 11 4.77 1.08 -10.16
N PHE A 12 4.53 2.10 -9.33
CA PHE A 12 5.58 2.91 -8.72
C PHE A 12 6.54 2.07 -7.88
N THR A 13 6.00 1.17 -7.06
CA THR A 13 6.80 0.32 -6.17
C THR A 13 7.75 -0.58 -6.97
N VAL A 14 7.27 -1.21 -8.04
CA VAL A 14 8.08 -2.16 -8.84
C VAL A 14 8.97 -1.47 -9.89
N ALA A 15 8.76 -0.19 -10.16
CA ALA A 15 9.62 0.58 -11.06
C ALA A 15 11.02 0.84 -10.46
N HIS A 16 11.15 0.79 -9.13
CA HIS A 16 12.42 1.07 -8.45
C HIS A 16 13.40 -0.13 -8.57
N PRO A 17 14.64 0.07 -9.03
CA PRO A 17 15.58 -1.03 -9.34
C PRO A 17 15.97 -1.88 -8.12
N ALA A 18 15.92 -1.31 -6.91
CA ALA A 18 16.18 -2.04 -5.67
C ALA A 18 14.99 -2.85 -5.12
N VAL A 19 13.83 -2.81 -5.78
CA VAL A 19 12.61 -3.49 -5.33
C VAL A 19 12.36 -4.73 -6.19
N THR A 20 12.43 -5.91 -5.58
CA THR A 20 12.18 -7.19 -6.28
C THR A 20 10.70 -7.58 -6.31
N SER A 21 9.92 -7.16 -5.33
CA SER A 21 8.50 -7.46 -5.24
C SER A 21 7.72 -6.42 -4.44
N ALA A 22 6.45 -6.24 -4.79
CA ALA A 22 5.48 -5.47 -4.02
C ALA A 22 4.55 -6.42 -3.27
N ILE A 23 4.49 -6.30 -1.94
CA ILE A 23 3.59 -7.09 -1.11
C ILE A 23 2.23 -6.37 -1.03
N ILE A 24 1.19 -6.97 -1.60
CA ILE A 24 -0.17 -6.44 -1.59
C ILE A 24 -1.08 -7.24 -0.66
N GLY A 25 -2.01 -6.56 0.02
CA GLY A 25 -2.95 -7.17 0.97
C GLY A 25 -4.42 -6.99 0.60
N PRO A 26 -4.88 -7.44 -0.58
CA PRO A 26 -6.29 -7.35 -0.95
C PRO A 26 -7.14 -8.24 -0.03
N ARG A 27 -8.34 -7.76 0.32
CA ARG A 27 -9.33 -8.51 1.12
C ARG A 27 -10.45 -9.12 0.28
N THR A 28 -10.45 -8.89 -1.03
CA THR A 28 -11.44 -9.42 -1.97
C THR A 28 -10.77 -9.74 -3.30
N MET A 29 -11.39 -10.64 -4.08
CA MET A 29 -10.84 -11.02 -5.38
C MET A 29 -10.80 -9.86 -6.37
N ARG A 30 -11.85 -9.03 -6.39
CA ARG A 30 -11.87 -7.81 -7.21
C ARG A 30 -10.70 -6.88 -6.89
N GLN A 31 -10.36 -6.70 -5.61
CA GLN A 31 -9.20 -5.89 -5.22
C GLN A 31 -7.89 -6.51 -5.73
N LEU A 32 -7.75 -7.83 -5.64
CA LEU A 32 -6.57 -8.52 -6.15
C LEU A 32 -6.45 -8.31 -7.67
N GLU A 33 -7.50 -8.63 -8.43
CA GLU A 33 -7.54 -8.47 -9.89
C GLU A 33 -7.24 -7.02 -10.31
N ASP A 34 -7.82 -6.04 -9.62
CA ASP A 34 -7.59 -4.64 -9.94
C ASP A 34 -6.17 -4.17 -9.61
N LEU A 35 -5.58 -4.64 -8.50
CA LEU A 35 -4.19 -4.34 -8.14
C LEU A 35 -3.18 -4.99 -9.09
N LEU A 36 -3.43 -6.23 -9.52
CA LEU A 36 -2.56 -6.96 -10.45
C LEU A 36 -2.42 -6.27 -11.80
N LYS A 37 -3.46 -5.54 -12.27
CA LYS A 37 -3.38 -4.70 -13.48
C LYS A 37 -2.28 -3.63 -13.38
N GLY A 38 -1.94 -3.19 -12.16
CA GLY A 38 -0.87 -2.21 -11.92
C GLY A 38 0.52 -2.74 -12.22
N ALA A 39 0.75 -4.05 -12.07
CA ALA A 39 2.08 -4.65 -12.28
C ALA A 39 2.54 -4.63 -13.75
N ALA A 40 1.61 -4.49 -14.70
CA ALA A 40 1.90 -4.40 -16.13
C ALA A 40 2.01 -2.95 -16.64
N LEU A 41 1.82 -1.94 -15.77
CA LEU A 41 1.90 -0.54 -16.17
C LEU A 41 3.35 -0.06 -16.16
N THR A 42 3.74 0.63 -17.23
CA THR A 42 4.99 1.40 -17.28
C THR A 42 4.67 2.86 -16.96
N LEU A 43 5.35 3.41 -15.95
CA LEU A 43 5.29 4.84 -15.64
C LEU A 43 6.38 5.55 -16.41
N ASP A 44 6.05 6.71 -16.99
CA ASP A 44 7.04 7.59 -17.61
C ASP A 44 7.71 8.47 -16.56
N ASP A 45 8.88 9.02 -16.93
CA ASP A 45 9.67 9.88 -16.05
C ASP A 45 8.86 11.08 -15.56
N ALA A 46 8.04 11.70 -16.43
CA ALA A 46 7.19 12.82 -16.04
C ALA A 46 6.19 12.48 -14.92
N THR A 47 5.71 11.24 -14.85
CA THR A 47 4.86 10.81 -13.74
C THR A 47 5.67 10.53 -12.48
N LEU A 48 6.84 9.91 -12.62
CA LEU A 48 7.72 9.65 -11.48
C LEU A 48 8.20 10.96 -10.84
N ASP A 49 8.61 11.94 -11.66
CA ASP A 49 8.99 13.28 -11.22
C ASP A 49 7.85 13.97 -10.45
N ARG A 50 6.61 13.81 -10.92
CA ARG A 50 5.43 14.37 -10.24
C ARG A 50 5.13 13.69 -8.91
N ILE A 51 5.51 12.42 -8.73
CA ILE A 51 5.42 11.73 -7.44
C ILE A 51 6.49 12.29 -6.48
N ASP A 52 7.70 12.49 -6.98
CA ASP A 52 8.82 13.07 -6.22
C ASP A 52 8.51 14.50 -5.74
N GLU A 53 7.75 15.28 -6.50
CA GLU A 53 7.26 16.60 -6.06
C GLU A 53 6.35 16.53 -4.82
N ILE A 54 5.61 15.43 -4.62
CA ILE A 54 4.70 15.26 -3.48
C ILE A 54 5.48 14.85 -2.22
N VAL A 55 6.41 13.90 -2.37
CA VAL A 55 7.30 13.44 -1.31
C VAL A 55 8.72 13.39 -1.88
N PRO A 56 9.55 14.41 -1.61
CA PRO A 56 10.90 14.45 -2.16
C PRO A 56 11.72 13.22 -1.80
N PRO A 57 12.60 12.75 -2.70
CA PRO A 57 13.51 11.63 -2.41
C PRO A 57 14.29 11.84 -1.11
N GLY A 58 14.39 10.79 -0.30
CA GLY A 58 15.04 10.82 1.02
C GLY A 58 14.16 11.31 2.17
N VAL A 59 12.92 11.75 1.93
CA VAL A 59 12.00 12.14 2.99
C VAL A 59 11.27 10.92 3.56
N ASN A 60 11.51 10.62 4.84
CA ASN A 60 10.72 9.64 5.59
C ASN A 60 9.65 10.34 6.44
N ARG A 61 8.36 10.14 6.12
CA ARG A 61 7.25 10.72 6.90
C ARG A 61 6.86 9.86 8.11
N TYR A 62 7.33 8.62 8.16
CA TYR A 62 7.11 7.72 9.28
C TYR A 62 8.22 7.91 10.31
N ASN A 63 7.86 8.37 11.51
CA ASN A 63 8.79 8.38 12.63
C ASN A 63 8.65 7.07 13.43
N PRO A 64 9.67 6.19 13.42
CA PRO A 64 9.62 4.93 14.17
C PRO A 64 9.67 5.14 15.69
N SER A 65 10.09 6.31 16.17
CA SER A 65 10.16 6.62 17.61
C SER A 65 8.81 7.11 18.17
N THR A 66 7.86 7.50 17.32
CA THR A 66 6.48 7.77 17.75
C THR A 66 5.75 6.44 17.97
N SER A 67 5.91 5.87 19.15
CA SER A 67 5.13 4.70 19.57
C SER A 67 3.84 5.17 20.22
N PHE A 68 2.76 5.20 19.44
CA PHE A 68 1.43 5.18 20.02
C PHE A 68 1.08 3.72 20.32
N PRO A 69 0.62 3.38 21.55
CA PRO A 69 0.20 2.02 21.81
C PRO A 69 -0.89 1.65 20.79
N ALA A 70 -0.69 0.54 20.09
CA ALA A 70 -1.69 0.05 19.16
C ALA A 70 -3.04 -0.01 19.86
N ARG A 71 -4.12 0.41 19.20
CA ARG A 71 -5.44 0.49 19.85
C ARG A 71 -5.89 -0.84 20.45
N SER A 72 -5.44 -1.97 19.93
CA SER A 72 -5.69 -3.31 20.48
C SER A 72 -5.01 -3.58 21.83
N LEU A 73 -3.97 -2.82 22.19
CA LEU A 73 -3.33 -2.88 23.49
C LEU A 73 -4.13 -2.13 24.55
N THR A 74 -4.72 -0.98 24.20
CA THR A 74 -5.52 -0.13 25.09
C THR A 74 -7.00 -0.49 25.12
N ASP A 75 -7.55 -1.05 24.04
CA ASP A 75 -8.95 -1.46 23.91
C ASP A 75 -9.00 -2.97 23.59
N THR A 76 -9.50 -3.74 24.57
CA THR A 76 -9.54 -5.20 24.49
C THR A 76 -10.52 -5.72 23.44
N ALA A 77 -11.55 -4.94 23.09
CA ALA A 77 -12.53 -5.30 22.08
C ALA A 77 -11.92 -5.36 20.67
N LEU A 78 -10.85 -4.57 20.43
CA LEU A 78 -10.15 -4.51 19.14
C LEU A 78 -9.10 -5.60 18.95
N ARG A 79 -8.90 -6.49 19.94
CA ARG A 79 -7.91 -7.57 19.84
C ARG A 79 -8.31 -8.67 18.85
N ARG A 80 -9.61 -8.81 18.57
CA ARG A 80 -10.16 -9.87 17.72
C ARG A 80 -11.36 -9.35 16.94
N ARG A 81 -11.62 -9.92 15.77
CA ARG A 81 -12.87 -9.68 15.04
C ARG A 81 -14.08 -10.16 15.86
N PRO A 82 -15.27 -9.54 15.68
CA PRO A 82 -16.53 -10.07 16.21
C PRO A 82 -16.72 -11.53 15.83
N LEU A 83 -17.39 -12.34 16.67
CA LEU A 83 -17.50 -13.79 16.47
C LEU A 83 -18.01 -14.16 15.06
N ALA A 84 -19.05 -13.46 14.59
CA ALA A 84 -19.63 -13.64 13.26
C ALA A 84 -18.66 -13.37 12.09
N GLU A 85 -17.55 -12.68 12.36
CA GLU A 85 -16.56 -12.24 11.40
C GLU A 85 -15.19 -12.89 11.62
N ARG A 86 -15.02 -13.82 12.55
CA ARG A 86 -13.68 -14.38 12.82
C ARG A 86 -13.15 -15.28 11.71
N ALA A 87 -14.03 -15.90 10.94
CA ALA A 87 -13.62 -16.69 9.79
C ALA A 87 -12.95 -15.79 8.73
N ALA A 88 -11.85 -16.28 8.16
CA ALA A 88 -11.35 -15.74 6.91
C ALA A 88 -12.37 -16.12 5.82
N ALA A 89 -12.92 -15.11 5.13
CA ALA A 89 -13.74 -15.32 3.95
C ALA A 89 -12.84 -15.53 2.73
#